data_AF-A0A395IDQ6-F1
#
_entry.id   AF-A0A395IDQ6-F1
#
_cell.length_a   1.000
_cell.length_b   1.000
_cell.length_c   1.000
_cell.angle_alpha   90.00
_cell.angle_beta   90.00
_cell.angle_gamma   90.00
#
_symmetry.space_group_name_H-M   'P 1'
#
loop_
_entity.id
_entity.type
_entity.pdbx_description
1 polymer ?
#
loop_
_entity_poly.entity_id
_entity_poly.type
_entity_poly.pdbx_seq_one_letter_code
_entity_poly.pdbx_strand_id
1 'polypeptide(L)' 'MSTKIDKIIARLQEKTAEGSYYEAHQQTRVVASRYIKSQNYPAATDILYSVSLSLLTFAQGVPAAT' A
#
# COMPACT_ATOMS: atom_id res chain seq x y z
N MET A 1 1.57 13.50 -7.42
CA MET A 1 0.90 12.66 -6.41
C MET A 1 -0.33 13.38 -5.90
N SER A 2 -1.48 12.69 -5.85
CA SER A 2 -2.69 13.26 -5.23
C SER A 2 -2.59 13.08 -3.72
N THR A 3 -2.77 14.15 -2.94
CA THR A 3 -2.74 14.13 -1.47
C THR A 3 -3.66 13.06 -0.86
N LYS A 4 -4.72 12.67 -1.59
CA LYS A 4 -5.63 11.60 -1.18
C LYS A 4 -5.00 10.20 -1.30
N ILE A 5 -4.23 9.95 -2.35
CA ILE A 5 -3.53 8.68 -2.57
C ILE A 5 -2.42 8.51 -1.54
N ASP A 6 -1.67 9.57 -1.25
CA ASP A 6 -0.60 9.54 -0.25
C ASP A 6 -1.12 9.15 1.14
N LYS A 7 -2.27 9.71 1.55
CA LYS A 7 -2.95 9.33 2.81
C LYS A 7 -3.40 7.87 2.83
N ILE A 8 -3.88 7.35 1.70
CA ILE A 8 -4.28 5.94 1.58
C ILE A 8 -3.06 5.03 1.73
N ILE A 9 -1.97 5.36 1.04
CA ILE A 9 -0.71 4.60 1.10
C ILE A 9 -0.17 4.59 2.53
N ALA A 10 -0.05 5.74 3.17
CA ALA A 10 0.47 5.85 4.53
C ALA A 10 -0.32 4.97 5.52
N ARG A 11 -1.65 4.96 5.44
CA ARG A 11 -2.51 4.12 6.29
C ARG A 11 -2.33 2.63 6.04
N LEU A 12 -2.09 2.20 4.80
CA LEU A 12 -1.85 0.80 4.47
C LEU A 12 -0.45 0.35 4.92
N GLN A 13 0.53 1.26 4.88
CA GLN A 13 1.89 1.02 5.38
C GLN A 13 1.93 0.92 6.91
N GLU A 14 1.14 1.73 7.62
CA GLU A 14 0.99 1.65 9.08
C GLU A 14 0.52 0.25 9.53
N LYS A 15 -0.51 -0.29 8.89
CA LYS A 15 -0.98 -1.67 9.15
C LYS A 15 0.07 -2.75 8.86
N THR A 16 0.94 -2.47 7.90
CA THR A 16 2.07 -3.36 7.56
C THR A 16 3.09 -3.34 8.69
N ALA A 17 3.38 -2.15 9.25
CA ALA A 17 4.28 -1.98 10.39
C ALA A 17 3.74 -2.61 11.69
N GLU A 18 2.42 -2.65 11.86
CA GLU A 18 1.74 -3.33 12.99
C GLU A 18 1.79 -4.87 12.91
N GLY A 19 2.42 -5.45 11.88
CA GLY A 19 2.51 -6.90 11.68
C GLY A 19 1.25 -7.55 11.11
N SER A 20 0.23 -6.75 10.76
CA SER A 20 -1.03 -7.22 10.16
C SER A 20 -0.89 -7.46 8.64
N TYR A 21 0.13 -8.20 8.22
CA TYR A 21 0.55 -8.33 6.81
C TYR A 21 -0.55 -8.84 5.87
N TYR A 22 -1.27 -9.88 6.29
CA TYR A 22 -2.35 -10.46 5.48
C TYR A 22 -3.49 -9.46 5.26
N GLU A 23 -3.91 -8.78 6.33
CA GLU A 23 -4.96 -7.75 6.28
C GLU A 23 -4.53 -6.52 5.47
N ALA A 24 -3.29 -6.06 5.64
CA ALA A 24 -2.72 -4.96 4.86
C ALA A 24 -2.70 -5.30 3.36
N HIS A 25 -2.28 -6.51 3.01
CA HIS A 25 -2.29 -6.98 1.63
C HIS A 25 -3.71 -7.08 1.05
N GLN A 26 -4.67 -7.65 1.79
CA GLN A 26 -6.07 -7.75 1.33
C GLN A 26 -6.69 -6.37 1.10
N GLN A 27 -6.49 -5.44 2.03
CA GLN A 27 -7.02 -4.08 1.90
C GLN A 27 -6.38 -3.33 0.73
N THR A 28 -5.08 -3.52 0.50
CA THR A 28 -4.37 -2.96 -0.66
C THR A 28 -5.02 -3.41 -1.97
N ARG A 29 -5.33 -4.71 -2.11
CA ARG A 29 -6.00 -5.26 -3.30
C ARG A 29 -7.40 -4.68 -3.49
N VAL A 30 -8.17 -4.56 -2.41
CA VAL A 30 -9.52 -3.98 -2.45
C VAL A 30 -9.50 -2.53 -2.90
N VAL A 31 -8.57 -1.73 -2.36
CA VAL A 31 -8.45 -0.31 -2.70
C VAL A 31 -7.94 -0.12 -4.12
N ALA A 32 -6.86 -0.79 -4.50
CA ALA A 32 -6.30 -0.71 -5.86
C ALA A 32 -7.33 -1.11 -6.92
N SER A 33 -8.13 -2.15 -6.66
CA SER A 33 -9.19 -2.60 -7.57
C SER A 33 -10.24 -1.51 -7.88
N ARG A 34 -10.49 -0.58 -6.94
CA ARG A 34 -11.41 0.55 -7.18
C ARG A 34 -10.82 1.55 -8.18
N TYR A 35 -9.52 1.80 -8.10
CA TYR A 35 -8.80 2.68 -9.02
C TYR A 35 -8.64 2.05 -10.41
N ILE A 36 -8.44 0.74 -10.49
CA ILE A 36 -8.46 -0.01 -11.77
C ILE A 36 -9.83 0.09 -12.43
N LYS A 37 -10.92 -0.14 -11.68
CA LYS A 37 -12.30 -0.06 -12.21
C LYS A 37 -12.70 1.33 -12.69
N SER A 38 -12.12 2.38 -12.12
CA SER A 38 -12.32 3.76 -12.55
C SER A 38 -11.30 4.23 -13.60
N GLN A 39 -10.51 3.29 -14.17
CA GLN A 39 -9.48 3.55 -15.17
C GLN A 39 -8.39 4.54 -14.73
N ASN A 40 -8.26 4.76 -13.41
CA ASN A 40 -7.18 5.54 -12.84
C ASN A 40 -5.99 4.63 -12.54
N TYR A 41 -5.35 4.17 -13.61
CA TYR A 41 -4.22 3.26 -13.54
C TYR A 41 -2.99 3.85 -12.82
N PRO A 42 -2.63 5.14 -12.98
CA PRO A 42 -1.52 5.71 -12.22
C PRO A 42 -1.70 5.57 -10.70
N ALA A 43 -2.87 5.90 -10.18
CA ALA A 43 -3.16 5.75 -8.75
C ALA A 43 -3.14 4.29 -8.29
N ALA A 44 -3.65 3.36 -9.11
CA ALA A 44 -3.58 1.94 -8.80
C ALA A 44 -2.13 1.43 -8.73
N THR A 45 -1.29 1.85 -9.67
CA THR A 45 0.14 1.51 -9.72
C THR A 45 0.85 2.05 -8.48
N ASP A 46 0.64 3.31 -8.13
CA ASP A 46 1.28 3.95 -6.98
C ASP A 46 0.95 3.22 -5.66
N ILE A 47 -0.33 2.85 -5.48
CA ILE A 47 -0.80 2.11 -4.30
C ILE A 47 -0.15 0.72 -4.24
N LEU A 48 -0.21 -0.03 -5.34
CA LEU A 48 0.31 -1.39 -5.39
C LEU A 48 1.82 -1.41 -5.18
N TYR A 49 2.56 -0.53 -5.86
CA TYR A 49 4.01 -0.45 -5.74
C TYR A 49 4.45 -0.09 -4.33
N SER A 50 3.92 1.02 -3.78
CA SER A 50 4.37 1.55 -2.50
C SER A 50 4.11 0.60 -1.34
N VAL A 51 2.94 -0.05 -1.32
CA VAL A 51 2.61 -0.99 -0.23
C VAL A 51 3.32 -2.33 -0.41
N SER A 52 3.51 -2.81 -1.64
CA SER A 52 4.28 -4.04 -1.89
C SER A 52 5.74 -3.89 -1.46
N LEU A 53 6.33 -2.72 -1.70
CA LEU A 53 7.67 -2.40 -1.23
C LEU A 53 7.73 -2.45 0.30
N SER A 54 6.80 -1.79 1.00
CA SER A 54 6.73 -1.86 2.47
C SER A 54 6.55 -3.29 2.98
N LEU A 55 5.65 -4.08 2.39
CA LEU A 55 5.45 -5.48 2.75
C LEU A 55 6.75 -6.27 2.64
N LEU A 56 7.52 -6.09 1.56
CA LEU A 56 8.81 -6.75 1.39
C LEU A 56 9.83 -6.32 2.45
N THR A 57 9.92 -5.02 2.71
CA THR A 57 10.87 -4.46 3.68
C THR A 57 10.58 -4.94 5.10
N PHE A 58 9.33 -4.84 5.55
CA PHE A 58 8.93 -5.31 6.88
C PHE A 58 8.97 -6.84 7.01
N ALA A 59 8.63 -7.60 5.96
CA ALA A 59 8.74 -9.06 5.97
C ALA A 59 10.19 -9.55 6.12
N GLN A 60 11.19 -8.77 5.65
CA GLN A 60 12.60 -9.08 5.84
C GLN A 60 13.18 -8.58 7.18
N GLY A 61 12.35 -8.01 8.06
CA GLY A 61 12.79 -7.45 9.34
C GLY A 61 13.61 -6.17 9.22
N VAL A 62 13.69 -5.58 8.01
CA VAL A 62 14.33 -4.29 7.78
C VAL A 62 13.25 -3.23 8.00
N PRO A 63 13.38 -2.31 8.98
CA PRO A 63 12.40 -1.23 9.12
C PRO A 63 12.41 -0.38 7.84
N ALA A 64 11.23 0.00 7.35
CA ALA A 64 11.07 0.79 6.13
C ALA A 64 11.68 2.19 6.31
N ALA A 65 12.99 2.30 6.04
CA ALA A 65 13.83 3.49 6.01
C ALA A 65 13.79 4.40 7.26
N THR A 66 14.91 4.45 7.98
CA THR A 66 15.30 5.57 8.86
C THR A 66 15.59 6.83 8.05
#